data_AF-A0A6B3BLS3-F1
#
_entry.id   AF-A0A6B3BLS3-F1
#
_cell.length_a   1.000
_cell.length_b   1.000
_cell.length_c   1.000
_cell.angle_alpha   90.00
_cell.angle_beta   90.00
_cell.angle_gamma   90.00
#
_symmetry.space_group_name_H-M   'P 1'
#
loop_
_entity.id
_entity.type
_entity.pdbx_description
1 polymer ?
#
loop_
_entity_poly.entity_id
_entity_poly.type
_entity_poly.pdbx_seq_one_letter_code
_entity_poly.pdbx_strand_id
1 'polypeptide(L)'
;MAEACLETDESAFWMSRAVVSESEPDGITVDPGVLPIHGGGEGGDMFQQHWEIAVESTDPARAVAALSAAEHRLGCVLEDGRELPQEEALDLMADTDLYSPNYVAVDDTVPRVFMDCKGGMYPHMARTALRIVAEELRKAGIRQAHLYTRSASHT
;
A
#
# COMPACT_ATOMS: atom_id res chain seq x y z
N MET A 1 18.06 10.53 -13.62
CA MET A 1 17.50 11.66 -12.83
C MET A 1 16.46 11.21 -11.80
N ALA A 2 15.75 10.08 -12.00
CA ALA A 2 14.80 9.53 -11.01
C ALA A 2 15.47 8.74 -9.86
N GLU A 3 16.62 8.09 -10.11
CA GLU A 3 17.28 7.24 -9.10
C GLU A 3 17.89 8.01 -7.92
N ALA A 4 18.41 9.23 -8.14
CA ALA A 4 19.10 9.99 -7.09
C ALA A 4 18.19 10.52 -5.97
N CYS A 5 16.86 10.56 -6.20
CA CYS A 5 15.91 11.00 -5.19
C CYS A 5 15.48 9.89 -4.23
N LEU A 6 15.82 8.62 -4.50
CA LEU A 6 15.42 7.48 -3.68
C LEU A 6 16.35 7.25 -2.48
N GLU A 7 17.51 7.91 -2.43
CA GLU A 7 18.60 7.65 -1.48
C GLU A 7 18.72 8.64 -0.31
N THR A 8 17.78 9.58 -0.14
CA THR A 8 17.87 10.62 0.89
C THR A 8 16.77 10.48 1.94
N ASP A 9 17.02 10.94 3.17
CA ASP A 9 16.00 11.12 4.22
C ASP A 9 14.76 11.92 3.73
N GLU A 10 14.91 12.67 2.64
CA GLU A 10 13.83 13.41 1.97
C GLU A 10 12.79 12.48 1.34
N SER A 11 13.19 11.31 0.80
CA SER A 11 12.25 10.36 0.17
C SER A 11 11.31 9.74 1.20
N ALA A 12 11.86 9.32 2.34
CA ALA A 12 11.10 8.83 3.48
C ALA A 12 10.19 9.93 4.05
N PHE A 13 10.66 11.17 4.14
CA PHE A 13 9.85 12.30 4.57
C PHE A 13 8.68 12.59 3.61
N TRP A 14 8.92 12.60 2.29
CA TRP A 14 7.85 12.81 1.31
C TRP A 14 6.85 11.66 1.30
N MET A 15 7.31 10.41 1.41
CA MET A 15 6.43 9.25 1.55
C MET A 15 5.55 9.39 2.79
N SER A 16 6.14 9.70 3.94
CA SER A 16 5.41 9.90 5.19
C SER A 16 4.32 10.97 5.06
N ARG A 17 4.65 12.12 4.45
CA ARG A 17 3.66 13.17 4.17
C ARG A 17 2.57 12.71 3.21
N ALA A 18 2.92 11.95 2.19
CA ALA A 18 1.99 11.43 1.20
C ALA A 18 0.97 10.48 1.84
N VAL A 19 1.41 9.51 2.63
CA VAL A 19 0.53 8.52 3.27
C VAL A 19 -0.32 9.14 4.39
N VAL A 20 0.24 10.04 5.21
CA VAL A 20 -0.52 10.74 6.25
C VAL A 20 -1.62 11.62 5.65
N SER A 21 -1.41 12.16 4.44
CA SER A 21 -2.43 12.97 3.76
C SER A 21 -3.73 12.21 3.42
N GLU A 22 -3.71 10.88 3.51
CA GLU A 22 -4.89 10.03 3.33
C GLU A 22 -5.65 9.76 4.65
N SER A 23 -5.19 10.33 5.77
CA SER A 23 -5.90 10.25 7.05
C SER A 23 -7.12 11.18 7.09
N GLU A 24 -8.22 10.69 7.67
CA GLU A 24 -9.39 11.49 8.00
C GLU A 24 -9.46 11.69 9.53
N PRO A 25 -9.42 12.94 10.05
CA PRO A 25 -9.66 13.19 11.47
C PRO A 25 -11.03 12.63 11.88
N ASP A 26 -11.07 11.80 12.91
CA ASP A 26 -12.24 11.04 13.40
C ASP A 26 -12.72 9.87 12.52
N GLY A 27 -11.98 9.54 11.46
CA GLY A 27 -12.27 8.45 10.53
C GLY A 27 -11.20 7.36 10.50
N ILE A 28 -10.81 6.98 9.29
CA ILE A 28 -9.70 6.06 9.05
C ILE A 28 -8.41 6.87 9.06
N THR A 29 -7.47 6.48 9.92
CA THR A 29 -6.18 7.16 10.09
C THR A 29 -5.04 6.30 9.57
N VAL A 30 -3.94 6.94 9.20
CA VAL A 30 -2.79 6.30 8.57
C VAL A 30 -1.52 6.59 9.36
N ASP A 31 -0.80 5.53 9.74
CA ASP A 31 0.50 5.65 10.40
C ASP A 31 1.54 6.31 9.44
N PRO A 32 2.36 7.26 9.92
CA PRO A 32 3.36 7.93 9.07
C PRO A 32 4.44 7.02 8.49
N GLY A 33 4.64 5.83 9.06
CA GLY A 33 5.58 4.80 8.60
C GLY A 33 4.94 3.68 7.79
N VAL A 34 3.64 3.77 7.45
CA VAL A 34 3.00 2.80 6.55
C VAL A 34 3.64 2.86 5.17
N LEU A 35 3.78 1.69 4.53
CA LEU A 35 4.32 1.55 3.18
C LEU A 35 5.64 2.33 2.95
N PRO A 36 6.67 2.11 3.79
CA PRO A 36 7.88 2.92 3.73
C PRO A 36 8.64 2.69 2.41
N ILE A 37 9.34 3.73 1.96
CA ILE A 37 10.37 3.58 0.92
C ILE A 37 11.60 3.02 1.61
N HIS A 38 11.96 1.77 1.28
CA HIS A 38 13.26 1.23 1.63
C HIS A 38 14.25 1.75 0.58
N GLY A 39 15.08 2.73 0.97
CA GLY A 39 16.04 3.38 0.07
C GLY A 39 16.96 2.35 -0.61
N GLY A 40 17.19 2.52 -1.91
CA GLY A 40 18.08 1.68 -2.71
C GLY A 40 19.54 2.14 -2.65
N GLY A 41 20.11 2.37 -1.47
CA GLY A 41 21.52 2.74 -1.35
C GLY A 41 22.46 1.60 -1.75
N GLU A 42 23.76 1.88 -1.89
CA GLU A 42 24.80 0.83 -1.93
C GLU A 42 24.71 -0.03 -0.65
N GLY A 43 24.04 -1.17 -0.74
CA GLY A 43 23.76 -2.07 0.38
C GLY A 43 22.31 -2.04 0.91
N GLY A 44 21.43 -1.25 0.29
CA GLY A 44 19.98 -1.37 0.48
C GLY A 44 19.51 -2.73 -0.04
N ASP A 45 18.88 -3.52 0.82
CA ASP A 45 18.45 -4.86 0.50
C ASP A 45 17.30 -4.78 -0.52
N MET A 46 17.62 -4.85 -1.83
CA MET A 46 16.64 -4.97 -2.93
C MET A 46 15.72 -6.22 -2.80
N PHE A 47 15.88 -6.97 -1.71
CA PHE A 47 15.14 -8.17 -1.34
C PHE A 47 13.89 -7.87 -0.51
N GLN A 48 13.70 -6.65 0.03
CA GLN A 48 12.44 -6.31 0.67
C GLN A 48 11.40 -5.97 -0.41
N GLN A 49 10.85 -7.03 -0.99
CA GLN A 49 9.84 -6.99 -2.05
C GLN A 49 8.41 -7.00 -1.50
N HIS A 50 8.24 -7.13 -0.19
CA HIS A 50 6.94 -7.29 0.44
C HIS A 50 6.56 -6.06 1.25
N TRP A 51 5.45 -5.44 0.85
CA TRP A 51 4.79 -4.37 1.59
C TRP A 51 3.54 -4.91 2.26
N GLU A 52 3.20 -4.31 3.39
CA GLU A 52 2.06 -4.73 4.19
C GLU A 52 1.23 -3.52 4.63
N ILE A 53 -0.09 -3.67 4.55
CA ILE A 53 -1.05 -2.82 5.25
C ILE A 53 -1.79 -3.69 6.26
N ALA A 54 -1.59 -3.40 7.53
CA ALA A 54 -2.37 -3.94 8.63
C ALA A 54 -3.45 -2.94 9.05
N VAL A 55 -4.61 -3.45 9.48
CA VAL A 55 -5.74 -2.63 9.94
C VAL A 55 -6.02 -2.93 11.41
N GLU A 56 -5.92 -1.92 12.26
CA GLU A 56 -6.47 -1.96 13.60
C GLU A 56 -7.92 -1.45 13.58
N SER A 57 -8.85 -2.29 14.03
CA SER A 57 -10.29 -2.02 14.03
C SER A 57 -10.97 -2.77 15.17
N THR A 58 -12.09 -2.25 15.67
CA THR A 58 -12.94 -2.93 16.66
C THR A 58 -13.64 -4.17 16.12
N ASP A 59 -13.71 -4.34 14.79
CA ASP A 59 -14.27 -5.51 14.11
C ASP A 59 -13.24 -6.10 13.12
N PRO A 60 -12.31 -6.94 13.59
CA PRO A 60 -11.22 -7.48 12.78
C PRO A 60 -11.71 -8.42 11.68
N ALA A 61 -12.76 -9.22 11.93
CA ALA A 61 -13.31 -10.14 10.92
C ALA A 61 -13.91 -9.38 9.74
N ARG A 62 -14.61 -8.27 10.02
CA ARG A 62 -15.12 -7.38 8.98
C ARG A 62 -14.00 -6.65 8.25
N ALA A 63 -12.93 -6.28 8.96
CA ALA A 63 -11.75 -5.68 8.33
C ALA A 63 -11.06 -6.66 7.38
N VAL A 64 -10.94 -7.96 7.73
CA VAL A 64 -10.47 -9.00 6.81
C VAL A 64 -11.35 -9.06 5.56
N ALA A 65 -12.67 -9.13 5.71
CA ALA A 65 -13.59 -9.17 4.57
C ALA A 65 -13.47 -7.93 3.66
N ALA A 66 -13.26 -6.74 4.24
CA ALA A 66 -13.00 -5.51 3.50
C ALA A 66 -11.67 -5.57 2.73
N LEU A 67 -10.60 -6.10 3.35
CA LEU A 67 -9.32 -6.27 2.68
C LEU A 67 -9.41 -7.29 1.54
N SER A 68 -10.16 -8.39 1.71
CA SER A 68 -10.42 -9.34 0.62
C SER A 68 -11.14 -8.69 -0.57
N ALA A 69 -12.01 -7.72 -0.32
CA ALA A 69 -12.64 -6.94 -1.39
C ALA A 69 -11.66 -5.96 -2.07
N ALA A 70 -10.63 -5.50 -1.35
CA ALA A 70 -9.57 -4.62 -1.87
C ALA A 70 -8.51 -5.37 -2.68
N GLU A 71 -8.28 -6.66 -2.39
CA GLU A 71 -7.15 -7.47 -2.91
C GLU A 71 -6.93 -7.30 -4.41
N HIS A 72 -7.99 -7.48 -5.21
CA HIS A 72 -7.88 -7.35 -6.67
C HIS A 72 -7.56 -5.91 -7.10
N ARG A 73 -8.23 -4.91 -6.51
CA ARG A 73 -8.05 -3.50 -6.86
C ARG A 73 -6.61 -3.05 -6.60
N LEU A 74 -6.02 -3.52 -5.50
CA LEU A 74 -4.62 -3.24 -5.14
C LEU A 74 -3.63 -3.77 -6.19
N GLY A 75 -3.92 -4.92 -6.80
CA GLY A 75 -3.11 -5.48 -7.90
C GLY A 75 -3.18 -4.67 -9.20
N CYS A 76 -4.17 -3.79 -9.34
CA CYS A 76 -4.39 -2.96 -10.52
C CYS A 76 -3.91 -1.51 -10.36
N VAL A 77 -3.14 -1.22 -9.31
CA VAL A 77 -2.58 0.13 -9.07
C VAL A 77 -1.22 0.26 -9.73
N LEU A 78 -1.07 1.25 -10.60
CA LEU A 78 0.19 1.59 -11.25
C LEU A 78 1.08 2.47 -10.37
N GLU A 79 2.38 2.52 -10.67
CA GLU A 79 3.38 3.35 -9.97
C GLU A 79 3.06 4.85 -9.96
N ASP A 80 2.35 5.33 -10.98
CA ASP A 80 1.86 6.72 -11.08
C ASP A 80 0.59 6.99 -10.25
N GLY A 81 0.07 5.97 -9.56
CA GLY A 81 -1.11 6.03 -8.70
C GLY A 81 -2.44 5.86 -9.40
N ARG A 82 -2.48 5.58 -10.72
CA ARG A 82 -3.74 5.22 -11.39
C ARG A 82 -4.19 3.82 -10.97
N GLU A 83 -5.47 3.68 -10.66
CA GLU A 83 -6.15 2.39 -10.54
C GLU A 83 -6.76 2.05 -11.91
N LEU A 84 -6.38 0.90 -12.48
CA LEU A 84 -6.97 0.42 -13.72
C LEU A 84 -8.26 -0.37 -13.44
N PRO A 85 -9.30 -0.22 -14.27
CA PRO A 85 -10.44 -1.13 -14.27
C PRO A 85 -9.96 -2.58 -14.47
N GLN A 86 -10.63 -3.54 -13.83
CA GLN A 86 -10.25 -4.95 -13.90
C GLN A 86 -10.16 -5.48 -15.34
N GLU A 87 -11.11 -5.10 -16.18
CA GLU A 87 -11.15 -5.48 -17.60
C GLU A 87 -10.00 -4.88 -18.42
N GLU A 88 -9.49 -3.72 -18.00
CA GLU A 88 -8.42 -2.99 -18.69
C GLU A 88 -7.04 -3.36 -18.17
N ALA A 89 -6.94 -3.83 -16.93
CA ALA A 89 -5.67 -4.11 -16.26
C ALA A 89 -4.82 -5.14 -17.03
N LEU A 90 -5.40 -6.22 -17.54
CA LEU A 90 -4.65 -7.26 -18.23
C LEU A 90 -4.05 -6.78 -19.57
N ASP A 91 -4.82 -5.99 -20.33
CA ASP A 91 -4.40 -5.51 -21.65
C ASP A 91 -3.43 -4.31 -21.51
N LEU A 92 -3.74 -3.35 -20.63
CA LEU A 92 -2.88 -2.18 -20.40
C LEU A 92 -1.57 -2.54 -19.69
N MET A 93 -1.55 -3.49 -18.76
CA MET A 93 -0.31 -3.90 -18.09
C MET A 93 0.66 -4.61 -19.05
N ALA A 94 0.15 -5.20 -20.14
CA ALA A 94 1.00 -5.77 -21.19
C ALA A 94 1.58 -4.71 -22.13
N ASP A 95 0.87 -3.59 -22.32
CA ASP A 95 1.19 -2.52 -23.28
C ASP A 95 1.82 -1.26 -22.65
N THR A 96 1.95 -1.21 -21.32
CA THR A 96 2.54 -0.09 -20.59
C THR A 96 3.89 -0.45 -19.98
N ASP A 97 4.84 0.50 -20.01
CA ASP A 97 6.11 0.39 -19.30
C ASP A 97 5.97 0.68 -17.79
N LEU A 98 4.76 0.96 -17.30
CA LEU A 98 4.49 1.33 -15.91
C LEU A 98 4.36 0.09 -15.02
N TYR A 99 4.95 0.19 -13.83
CA TYR A 99 4.96 -0.87 -12.83
C TYR A 99 3.65 -0.98 -12.04
N SER A 100 3.29 -2.21 -11.62
CA SER A 100 2.23 -2.50 -10.63
C SER A 100 2.64 -3.67 -9.71
N PRO A 101 1.96 -3.92 -8.58
CA PRO A 101 2.24 -5.08 -7.74
C PRO A 101 2.15 -6.41 -8.51
N ASN A 102 3.11 -7.31 -8.30
CA ASN A 102 3.13 -8.62 -8.96
C ASN A 102 2.19 -9.63 -8.30
N TYR A 103 1.96 -9.45 -7.00
CA TYR A 103 1.15 -10.33 -6.19
C TYR A 103 0.52 -9.53 -5.05
N VAL A 104 -0.74 -9.82 -4.75
CA VAL A 104 -1.45 -9.29 -3.58
C VAL A 104 -2.14 -10.44 -2.89
N ALA A 105 -2.08 -10.49 -1.56
CA ALA A 105 -2.76 -11.52 -0.78
C ALA A 105 -3.22 -11.01 0.57
N VAL A 106 -4.43 -11.39 0.97
CA VAL A 106 -4.99 -11.08 2.29
C VAL A 106 -4.78 -12.26 3.23
N ASP A 107 -4.40 -11.98 4.47
CA ASP A 107 -4.42 -12.96 5.55
C ASP A 107 -5.88 -13.15 6.01
N ASP A 108 -6.40 -14.37 5.93
CA ASP A 108 -7.79 -14.66 6.28
C ASP A 108 -8.05 -14.73 7.80
N THR A 109 -6.99 -14.75 8.61
CA THR A 109 -7.08 -14.85 10.07
C THR A 109 -6.89 -13.52 10.79
N VAL A 110 -6.21 -12.55 10.16
CA VAL A 110 -5.94 -11.22 10.70
C VAL A 110 -6.07 -10.16 9.61
N PRO A 111 -6.54 -8.93 9.94
CA PRO A 111 -6.82 -7.91 8.92
C PRO A 111 -5.52 -7.30 8.37
N ARG A 112 -4.89 -8.04 7.45
CA ARG A 112 -3.60 -7.70 6.82
C ARG A 112 -3.64 -8.06 5.34
N VAL A 113 -3.03 -7.21 4.52
CA VAL A 113 -2.80 -7.46 3.10
C VAL A 113 -1.33 -7.27 2.77
N PHE A 114 -0.79 -8.20 2.00
CA PHE A 114 0.58 -8.22 1.52
C PHE A 114 0.62 -7.89 0.03
N MET A 115 1.64 -7.15 -0.40
CA MET A 115 1.89 -6.79 -1.80
C MET A 115 3.35 -7.07 -2.15
N ASP A 116 3.59 -7.83 -3.23
CA ASP A 116 4.90 -7.97 -3.85
C ASP A 116 5.14 -6.80 -4.82
N CYS A 117 5.94 -5.83 -4.39
CA CYS A 117 6.30 -4.66 -5.17
C CYS A 117 7.81 -4.61 -5.51
N LYS A 118 8.34 -5.57 -6.28
CA LYS A 118 9.77 -5.62 -6.72
C LYS A 118 10.41 -4.29 -7.14
N GLY A 119 9.64 -3.38 -7.75
CA GLY A 119 10.13 -2.06 -8.17
C GLY A 119 10.12 -0.99 -7.06
N GLY A 120 9.62 -1.32 -5.87
CA GLY A 120 9.33 -0.39 -4.79
C GLY A 120 7.85 -0.02 -4.70
N MET A 121 7.45 0.50 -3.54
CA MET A 121 6.17 1.16 -3.34
C MET A 121 6.36 2.67 -3.55
N TYR A 122 5.84 3.19 -4.64
CA TYR A 122 5.97 4.60 -5.01
C TYR A 122 4.93 5.47 -4.28
N PRO A 123 5.21 6.77 -4.01
CA PRO A 123 4.29 7.60 -3.23
C PRO A 123 2.87 7.68 -3.80
N HIS A 124 2.71 7.76 -5.13
CA HIS A 124 1.38 7.81 -5.74
C HIS A 124 0.66 6.46 -5.67
N MET A 125 1.36 5.35 -5.91
CA MET A 125 0.85 4.00 -5.70
C MET A 125 0.41 3.78 -4.24
N ALA A 126 1.23 4.15 -3.27
CA ALA A 126 0.96 4.02 -1.83
C ALA A 126 -0.33 4.75 -1.44
N ARG A 127 -0.49 6.00 -1.90
CA ARG A 127 -1.70 6.79 -1.62
C ARG A 127 -2.95 6.12 -2.18
N THR A 128 -2.90 5.63 -3.42
CA THR A 128 -4.04 4.96 -4.04
C THR A 128 -4.36 3.65 -3.34
N ALA A 129 -3.35 2.85 -2.97
CA ALA A 129 -3.53 1.64 -2.19
C ALA A 129 -4.24 1.91 -0.84
N LEU A 130 -3.81 2.94 -0.12
CA LEU A 130 -4.44 3.36 1.14
C LEU A 130 -5.88 3.83 0.95
N ARG A 131 -6.18 4.56 -0.14
CA ARG A 131 -7.56 4.96 -0.48
C ARG A 131 -8.45 3.77 -0.76
N ILE A 132 -7.98 2.80 -1.53
CA ILE A 132 -8.71 1.56 -1.83
C ILE A 132 -9.06 0.85 -0.51
N VAL A 133 -8.08 0.66 0.37
CA VAL A 133 -8.32 0.05 1.70
C VAL A 133 -9.35 0.85 2.49
N ALA A 134 -9.20 2.17 2.59
CA ALA A 134 -10.14 3.02 3.30
C ALA A 134 -11.56 2.96 2.70
N GLU A 135 -11.69 2.93 1.38
CA GLU A 135 -12.97 2.77 0.69
C GLU A 135 -13.66 1.45 1.01
N GLU A 136 -12.95 0.34 0.93
CA GLU A 136 -13.52 -0.98 1.24
C GLU A 136 -13.89 -1.11 2.72
N LEU A 137 -13.07 -0.56 3.63
CA LEU A 137 -13.43 -0.47 5.05
C LEU A 137 -14.73 0.33 5.25
N ARG A 138 -14.86 1.49 4.60
CA ARG A 138 -16.09 2.31 4.66
C ARG A 138 -17.30 1.57 4.06
N LYS A 139 -17.14 0.85 2.94
CA LYS A 139 -18.20 0.04 2.31
C LYS A 139 -18.66 -1.10 3.22
N ALA A 140 -17.74 -1.71 3.96
CA ALA A 140 -18.06 -2.71 4.99
C ALA A 140 -18.72 -2.09 6.24
N GLY A 141 -18.75 -0.76 6.36
CA GLY A 141 -19.33 -0.03 7.49
C GLY A 141 -18.34 0.25 8.62
N ILE A 142 -17.04 0.01 8.42
CA ILE A 142 -15.98 0.43 9.34
C ILE A 142 -15.71 1.91 9.11
N ARG A 143 -16.03 2.74 10.09
CA ARG A 143 -15.86 4.20 10.02
C ARG A 143 -14.60 4.69 10.71
N GLN A 144 -14.08 3.91 11.65
CA GLN A 144 -12.87 4.22 12.42
C GLN A 144 -11.94 3.01 12.38
N ALA A 145 -10.71 3.25 11.93
CA ALA A 145 -9.64 2.25 11.86
C ALA A 145 -8.29 2.96 11.81
N HIS A 146 -7.22 2.22 12.10
CA HIS A 146 -5.85 2.70 11.95
C HIS A 146 -5.07 1.78 11.00
N LEU A 147 -4.50 2.36 9.95
CA LEU A 147 -3.70 1.65 8.93
C LEU A 147 -2.22 1.79 9.26
N TYR A 148 -1.49 0.69 9.32
CA TYR A 148 -0.07 0.69 9.69
C TYR A 148 0.70 -0.42 8.98
N THR A 149 2.03 -0.31 8.93
CA THR A 149 2.91 -1.42 8.55
C THR A 149 3.54 -1.96 9.83
N ARG A 150 3.47 -3.28 10.06
CA ARG A 150 4.22 -3.87 11.18
C ARG A 150 5.70 -3.71 10.88
N SER A 151 6.40 -2.95 11.70
CA SER A 151 7.86 -3.00 11.70
C SER A 151 8.26 -4.46 11.91
N ALA A 152 9.09 -5.01 11.03
CA ALA A 152 9.67 -6.32 11.27
C ALA A 152 10.40 -6.24 12.61
N SER A 153 9.89 -6.92 13.63
CA SER A 153 10.65 -7.18 14.84
C SER A 153 11.87 -7.98 14.41
N HIS A 154 13.02 -7.33 14.28
CA HIS A 154 14.30 -8.02 14.19
C HIS A 154 14.40 -8.91 15.43
N THR A 155 14.19 -10.20 15.22
CA THR A 155 14.37 -11.25 16.23
C THR A 155 15.62 -12.01 15.85
#